data_AF-A0A7X6U1F4-F1
#
_entry.id   AF-A0A7X6U1F4-F1
#
_cell.length_a   1.000
_cell.length_b   1.000
_cell.length_c   1.000
_cell.angle_alpha   90.00
_cell.angle_beta   90.00
_cell.angle_gamma   90.00
#
_symmetry.space_group_name_H-M   'P 1'
#
loop_
_entity.id
_entity.type
_entity.pdbx_description
1 polymer ?
#
loop_
_entity_poly.entity_id
_entity_poly.type
_entity_poly.pdbx_seq_one_letter_code
_entity_poly.pdbx_strand_id
1 'polypeptide(L)'
;MLVIIHGWSDSSKSFEQLVKLMVAEGVVAGVEHIRLGDYVSLDDDVTFDDLIHALKKAWTDKKLPNKPRSVDMIVHSTGGLVVRHWMTSFFKATTNPVHRLLMLAPANFGSPLAHKGASFIGRAVKGFKSDRRFHVGAQILKGLELASPFTWALSQQDRFGGEEWYGPGRVLCTVLVGTAGYTGISAAANENGTDGTVRVSTAHLNPAMVTLDFATNPQKPTLSYQEAKGLTAFARIPEENHSTIVLKDKGPKSNHSLAFIKEALQVTDQTFPAFVMKLNNFSATVRASEASRRYTQAYQNTVVRLTDDMGAFVSDYFLEIFAKSKTEKSVDNQLTRMIQEEIFEKVHVYGDNASYRSLLFNTVVLDNKIVTAGIPLFMSVTAMPDIGKTKSVGYSTFGYDDIGSIRISQSLLLKLFQHDRTLLVDLKIKREQTDKVFRLLNL
;
A
#
# COMPACT_ATOMS: atom_id res chain seq x y z
N MET A 1 -20.96 -19.32 4.32
CA MET A 1 -21.60 -18.17 3.65
C MET A 1 -20.50 -17.32 3.05
N LEU A 2 -20.71 -16.79 1.84
CA LEU A 2 -19.75 -15.95 1.13
C LEU A 2 -20.33 -14.55 0.90
N VAL A 3 -19.55 -13.51 1.15
CA VAL A 3 -19.90 -12.13 0.80
C VAL A 3 -18.88 -11.59 -0.21
N ILE A 4 -19.35 -10.92 -1.26
CA ILE A 4 -18.49 -10.32 -2.28
C ILE A 4 -18.72 -8.81 -2.32
N ILE A 5 -17.64 -8.02 -2.21
CA ILE A 5 -17.67 -6.55 -2.21
C ILE A 5 -16.81 -6.01 -3.35
N HIS A 6 -17.39 -5.12 -4.17
CA HIS A 6 -16.73 -4.55 -5.35
C HIS A 6 -15.77 -3.38 -5.01
N GLY A 7 -15.03 -2.92 -6.03
CA GLY A 7 -14.13 -1.76 -5.95
C GLY A 7 -14.79 -0.43 -6.32
N TRP A 8 -14.01 0.64 -6.28
CA TRP A 8 -14.45 1.97 -6.70
C TRP A 8 -14.91 1.98 -8.18
N SER A 9 -15.98 2.72 -8.46
CA SER A 9 -16.63 2.83 -9.78
C SER A 9 -17.11 1.50 -10.38
N ASP A 10 -17.38 0.49 -9.55
CA ASP A 10 -17.97 -0.78 -9.97
C ASP A 10 -19.31 -1.04 -9.25
N SER A 11 -19.93 -2.19 -9.53
CA SER A 11 -21.13 -2.68 -8.83
C SER A 11 -21.08 -4.20 -8.67
N SER A 12 -22.00 -4.75 -7.89
CA SER A 12 -22.16 -6.20 -7.68
C SER A 12 -22.24 -7.01 -8.99
N LYS A 13 -22.82 -6.44 -10.06
CA LYS A 13 -23.03 -7.10 -11.35
C LYS A 13 -21.74 -7.65 -11.97
N SER A 14 -20.61 -6.98 -11.74
CA SER A 14 -19.32 -7.41 -12.27
C SER A 14 -18.82 -8.74 -11.70
N PHE A 15 -19.41 -9.23 -10.60
CA PHE A 15 -19.03 -10.48 -9.96
C PHE A 15 -19.94 -11.66 -10.31
N GLU A 16 -20.96 -11.48 -11.15
CA GLU A 16 -21.89 -12.56 -11.52
C GLU A 16 -21.18 -13.74 -12.19
N GLN A 17 -20.17 -13.48 -13.02
CA GLN A 17 -19.38 -14.54 -13.65
C GLN A 17 -18.54 -15.31 -12.62
N LEU A 18 -17.90 -14.61 -11.69
CA LEU A 18 -17.16 -15.24 -10.60
C LEU A 18 -18.10 -16.11 -9.76
N VAL A 19 -19.29 -15.61 -9.41
CA VAL A 19 -20.30 -16.38 -8.66
C VAL A 19 -20.67 -17.68 -9.39
N LYS A 20 -21.01 -17.60 -10.68
CA LYS A 20 -21.37 -18.77 -11.49
C LYS A 20 -20.25 -19.81 -11.47
N LEU A 21 -19.00 -19.38 -11.62
CA LEU A 21 -17.85 -20.26 -11.60
C LEU A 21 -17.58 -20.86 -10.21
N MET A 22 -17.70 -20.08 -9.13
CA MET A 22 -17.51 -20.59 -7.77
C MET A 22 -18.54 -21.68 -7.40
N VAL A 23 -19.78 -21.55 -7.86
CA VAL A 23 -20.80 -22.58 -7.68
C VAL A 23 -20.53 -23.80 -8.55
N ALA A 24 -20.18 -23.61 -9.83
CA ALA A 24 -19.84 -24.70 -10.75
C ALA A 24 -18.64 -25.52 -10.26
N GLU A 25 -17.64 -24.87 -9.65
CA GLU A 25 -16.44 -25.49 -9.09
C GLU A 25 -16.64 -26.09 -7.70
N GLY A 26 -17.86 -26.04 -7.14
CA GLY A 26 -18.19 -26.56 -5.82
C GLY A 26 -17.51 -25.84 -4.65
N VAL A 27 -17.02 -24.61 -4.86
CA VAL A 27 -16.40 -23.79 -3.81
C VAL A 27 -17.45 -23.31 -2.81
N VAL A 28 -18.66 -23.02 -3.31
CA VAL A 28 -19.83 -22.68 -2.50
C VAL A 28 -20.96 -23.63 -2.89
N ALA A 29 -21.69 -24.14 -1.89
CA ALA A 29 -22.76 -25.13 -2.10
C ALA A 29 -23.89 -24.65 -3.03
N GLY A 30 -24.13 -23.34 -3.10
CA GLY A 30 -25.17 -22.75 -3.94
C GLY A 30 -25.17 -21.22 -3.86
N VAL A 31 -25.87 -20.58 -4.80
CA VAL A 31 -25.96 -19.11 -4.92
C VAL A 31 -26.66 -18.46 -3.72
N GLU A 32 -27.56 -19.18 -3.04
CA GLU A 32 -28.27 -18.75 -1.84
C GLU A 32 -27.35 -18.50 -0.65
N HIS A 33 -26.14 -19.07 -0.68
CA HIS A 33 -25.09 -18.84 0.32
C HIS A 33 -24.18 -17.66 -0.02
N ILE A 34 -24.43 -16.96 -1.13
CA ILE A 34 -23.65 -15.81 -1.60
C ILE A 34 -24.46 -14.52 -1.39
N ARG A 35 -23.80 -13.47 -0.93
CA ARG A 35 -24.33 -12.11 -0.88
C ARG A 35 -23.40 -11.19 -1.63
N LEU A 36 -23.95 -10.45 -2.59
CA LEU A 36 -23.20 -9.39 -3.26
C LEU A 36 -23.52 -8.07 -2.56
N GLY A 37 -22.50 -7.42 -2.02
CA GLY A 37 -22.62 -6.06 -1.50
C GLY A 37 -22.45 -5.05 -2.62
N ASP A 38 -23.23 -3.98 -2.55
CA ASP A 38 -23.19 -2.87 -3.49
C ASP A 38 -23.12 -1.57 -2.67
N TYR A 39 -22.24 -0.65 -3.04
CA TYR A 39 -22.10 0.63 -2.35
C TYR A 39 -21.81 1.78 -3.32
N VAL A 40 -22.22 2.98 -2.90
CA VAL A 40 -22.00 4.20 -3.66
C VAL A 40 -20.54 4.62 -3.53
N SER A 41 -19.79 4.56 -4.62
CA SER A 41 -18.35 4.90 -4.65
C SER A 41 -18.02 6.15 -5.46
N LEU A 42 -19.00 6.68 -6.21
CA LEU A 42 -18.82 7.82 -7.12
C LEU A 42 -19.46 9.11 -6.60
N ASP A 43 -20.07 9.08 -5.43
CA ASP A 43 -20.60 10.29 -4.79
C ASP A 43 -19.46 10.96 -4.02
N ASP A 44 -19.24 12.25 -4.29
CA ASP A 44 -18.06 12.96 -3.77
C ASP A 44 -18.13 13.19 -2.26
N ASP A 45 -19.33 13.18 -1.66
CA ASP A 45 -19.52 13.42 -0.23
C ASP A 45 -19.44 12.14 0.60
N VAL A 46 -19.49 10.96 -0.04
CA VAL A 46 -19.44 9.67 0.66
C VAL A 46 -18.02 9.37 1.14
N THR A 47 -17.86 9.19 2.45
CA THR A 47 -16.59 8.85 3.09
C THR A 47 -16.46 7.35 3.38
N PHE A 48 -15.26 6.89 3.73
CA PHE A 48 -15.08 5.51 4.21
C PHE A 48 -15.88 5.23 5.49
N ASP A 49 -16.07 6.22 6.37
CA ASP A 49 -16.87 6.06 7.58
C ASP A 49 -18.35 5.84 7.26
N ASP A 50 -18.90 6.59 6.29
CA ASP A 50 -20.27 6.39 5.80
C ASP A 50 -20.44 4.96 5.25
N LEU A 51 -19.47 4.51 4.44
CA LEU A 51 -19.49 3.18 3.83
C LEU A 51 -19.50 2.06 4.89
N ILE A 52 -18.67 2.14 5.93
CA ILE A 52 -18.60 1.08 6.93
C ILE A 52 -19.84 1.07 7.83
N HIS A 53 -20.45 2.23 8.14
CA HIS A 53 -21.70 2.31 8.88
C HIS A 53 -22.87 1.78 8.05
N ALA A 54 -22.91 2.11 6.75
CA ALA A 54 -23.88 1.57 5.81
C ALA A 54 -23.72 0.05 5.67
N LEU A 55 -22.49 -0.46 5.57
CA LEU A 55 -22.20 -1.90 5.56
C LEU A 55 -22.68 -2.57 6.86
N LYS A 56 -22.39 -1.99 8.02
CA LYS A 56 -22.84 -2.52 9.32
C LYS A 56 -24.37 -2.57 9.42
N LYS A 57 -25.06 -1.53 8.95
CA LYS A 57 -26.52 -1.50 8.87
C LYS A 57 -27.06 -2.57 7.93
N ALA A 58 -26.55 -2.65 6.70
CA ALA A 58 -26.96 -3.64 5.71
C ALA A 58 -26.73 -5.08 6.20
N TRP A 59 -25.61 -5.34 6.88
CA TRP A 59 -25.29 -6.62 7.49
C TRP A 59 -26.35 -7.04 8.52
N THR A 60 -26.79 -6.09 9.34
CA THR A 60 -27.81 -6.29 10.37
C THR A 60 -29.19 -6.50 9.75
N ASP A 61 -29.59 -5.66 8.80
CA ASP A 61 -30.89 -5.72 8.12
C ASP A 61 -31.07 -7.06 7.37
N LYS A 62 -29.98 -7.57 6.78
CA LYS A 62 -29.95 -8.88 6.09
C LYS A 62 -29.71 -10.06 7.02
N LYS A 63 -29.60 -9.82 8.33
CA LYS A 63 -29.37 -10.85 9.37
C LYS A 63 -28.18 -11.75 9.05
N LEU A 64 -27.10 -11.15 8.53
CA LEU A 64 -25.89 -11.92 8.22
C LEU A 64 -25.21 -12.39 9.52
N PRO A 65 -24.42 -13.49 9.48
CA PRO A 65 -23.80 -14.04 10.67
C PRO A 65 -22.81 -13.07 11.32
N ASN A 66 -22.84 -13.03 12.66
CA ASN A 66 -21.94 -12.21 13.48
C ASN A 66 -21.02 -13.07 14.35
N LYS A 67 -21.19 -14.40 14.31
CA LYS A 67 -20.36 -15.32 15.09
C LYS A 67 -18.92 -15.21 14.60
N PRO A 68 -17.92 -15.26 15.50
CA PRO A 68 -16.52 -15.18 15.09
C PRO A 68 -16.23 -16.21 13.99
N ARG A 69 -15.53 -15.77 12.94
CA ARG A 69 -15.06 -16.63 11.85
C ARG A 69 -16.17 -17.50 11.22
N SER A 70 -17.33 -16.90 10.94
CA SER A 70 -18.50 -17.59 10.34
C SER A 70 -18.79 -17.20 8.88
N VAL A 71 -18.06 -16.22 8.33
CA VAL A 71 -18.27 -15.71 6.97
C VAL A 71 -16.95 -15.65 6.21
N ASP A 72 -16.96 -16.11 4.96
CA ASP A 72 -15.86 -15.90 4.01
C ASP A 72 -16.17 -14.68 3.14
N MET A 73 -15.15 -13.90 2.77
CA MET A 73 -15.32 -12.68 1.97
C MET A 73 -14.37 -12.66 0.77
N ILE A 74 -14.89 -12.20 -0.37
CA ILE A 74 -14.09 -11.77 -1.53
C ILE A 74 -14.24 -10.26 -1.66
N VAL A 75 -13.12 -9.56 -1.81
CA VAL A 75 -13.12 -8.11 -2.01
C VAL A 75 -12.25 -7.77 -3.21
N HIS A 76 -12.63 -6.75 -3.97
CA HIS A 76 -11.83 -6.24 -5.08
C HIS A 76 -11.42 -4.80 -4.85
N SER A 77 -10.18 -4.47 -5.19
CA SER A 77 -9.69 -3.08 -5.22
C SER A 77 -10.02 -2.33 -3.92
N THR A 78 -10.72 -1.20 -3.99
CA THR A 78 -11.18 -0.39 -2.85
C THR A 78 -12.02 -1.16 -1.82
N GLY A 79 -12.73 -2.21 -2.22
CA GLY A 79 -13.49 -3.05 -1.29
C GLY A 79 -12.62 -3.65 -0.19
N GLY A 80 -11.33 -3.86 -0.45
CA GLY A 80 -10.36 -4.28 0.58
C GLY A 80 -10.21 -3.26 1.70
N LEU A 81 -10.16 -1.97 1.37
CA LEU A 81 -10.08 -0.89 2.36
C LEU A 81 -11.38 -0.77 3.16
N VAL A 82 -12.53 -0.85 2.50
CA VAL A 82 -13.85 -0.78 3.16
C VAL A 82 -14.00 -1.91 4.17
N VAL A 83 -13.67 -3.15 3.79
CA VAL A 83 -13.83 -4.31 4.68
C VAL A 83 -12.83 -4.30 5.82
N ARG A 84 -11.56 -3.92 5.57
CA ARG A 84 -10.56 -3.75 6.63
C ARG A 84 -11.01 -2.70 7.64
N HIS A 85 -11.44 -1.52 7.18
CA HIS A 85 -11.91 -0.44 8.05
C HIS A 85 -13.17 -0.83 8.84
N TRP A 86 -14.10 -1.56 8.22
CA TRP A 86 -15.28 -2.09 8.89
C TRP A 86 -14.91 -3.10 9.99
N MET A 87 -13.96 -4.01 9.70
CA MET A 87 -13.48 -4.99 10.68
C MET A 87 -12.87 -4.31 11.90
N THR A 88 -11.95 -3.35 11.69
CA THR A 88 -11.24 -2.66 12.77
C THR A 88 -12.11 -1.70 13.56
N SER A 89 -13.17 -1.16 12.95
CA SER A 89 -14.07 -0.20 13.60
C SER A 89 -15.16 -0.87 14.45
N PHE A 90 -15.65 -2.05 14.06
CA PHE A 90 -16.83 -2.66 14.70
C PHE A 90 -16.57 -3.98 15.42
N PHE A 91 -15.36 -4.54 15.32
CA PHE A 91 -15.02 -5.82 15.93
C PHE A 91 -13.65 -5.77 16.61
N LYS A 92 -13.35 -6.82 17.37
CA LYS A 92 -11.99 -7.14 17.81
C LYS A 92 -11.46 -8.27 16.94
N ALA A 93 -10.14 -8.42 16.88
CA ALA A 93 -9.50 -9.49 16.13
C ALA A 93 -10.02 -10.90 16.51
N THR A 94 -10.37 -11.11 17.79
CA THR A 94 -10.89 -12.38 18.32
C THR A 94 -12.37 -12.63 18.04
N THR A 95 -13.17 -11.57 17.82
CA THR A 95 -14.63 -11.68 17.67
C THR A 95 -15.11 -11.35 16.26
N ASN A 96 -14.19 -11.06 15.34
CA ASN A 96 -14.49 -10.71 13.96
C ASN A 96 -15.24 -11.86 13.24
N PRO A 97 -16.38 -11.59 12.57
CA PRO A 97 -17.11 -12.63 11.83
C PRO A 97 -16.38 -13.16 10.61
N VAL A 98 -15.39 -12.44 10.07
CA VAL A 98 -14.65 -12.87 8.88
C VAL A 98 -13.71 -14.02 9.22
N HIS A 99 -13.85 -15.14 8.52
CA HIS A 99 -12.96 -16.27 8.58
C HIS A 99 -11.87 -16.17 7.51
N ARG A 100 -12.25 -16.24 6.24
CA ARG A 100 -11.33 -16.09 5.10
C ARG A 100 -11.60 -14.79 4.39
N LEU A 101 -10.53 -14.07 4.06
CA LEU A 101 -10.61 -12.82 3.33
C LEU A 101 -9.73 -12.93 2.09
N LEU A 102 -10.36 -13.11 0.93
CA LEU A 102 -9.70 -13.11 -0.35
C LEU A 102 -9.77 -11.70 -0.96
N MET A 103 -8.62 -11.06 -1.11
CA MET A 103 -8.49 -9.77 -1.75
C MET A 103 -7.95 -9.93 -3.17
N LEU A 104 -8.72 -9.45 -4.15
CA LEU A 104 -8.36 -9.44 -5.56
C LEU A 104 -7.94 -8.02 -5.93
N ALA A 105 -6.66 -7.85 -6.24
CA ALA A 105 -6.00 -6.57 -6.52
C ALA A 105 -6.40 -5.42 -5.56
N PRO A 106 -6.31 -5.61 -4.23
CA PRO A 106 -6.70 -4.56 -3.28
C PRO A 106 -5.78 -3.35 -3.36
N ALA A 107 -6.30 -2.15 -3.16
CA ALA A 107 -5.50 -0.93 -3.05
C ALA A 107 -5.05 -0.68 -1.59
N ASN A 108 -4.43 -1.68 -0.95
CA ASN A 108 -4.13 -1.66 0.49
C ASN A 108 -3.28 -0.47 0.95
N PHE A 109 -2.40 0.02 0.08
CA PHE A 109 -1.57 1.22 0.27
C PHE A 109 -1.73 2.23 -0.87
N GLY A 110 -2.94 2.26 -1.44
CA GLY A 110 -3.34 3.21 -2.48
C GLY A 110 -3.04 2.76 -3.91
N SER A 111 -3.34 3.65 -4.85
CA SER A 111 -3.23 3.45 -6.30
C SER A 111 -2.79 4.74 -6.99
N PRO A 112 -1.89 4.67 -7.99
CA PRO A 112 -1.53 5.82 -8.83
C PRO A 112 -2.71 6.43 -9.59
N LEU A 113 -3.77 5.66 -9.84
CA LEU A 113 -4.93 6.11 -10.61
C LEU A 113 -5.75 7.17 -9.85
N ALA A 114 -5.76 7.13 -8.52
CA ALA A 114 -6.66 7.93 -7.69
C ALA A 114 -6.37 9.44 -7.74
N HIS A 115 -5.17 9.84 -8.16
CA HIS A 115 -4.79 11.25 -8.34
C HIS A 115 -5.03 11.77 -9.77
N LYS A 116 -5.42 10.90 -10.72
CA LYS A 116 -5.61 11.33 -12.11
C LYS A 116 -6.94 12.08 -12.26
N GLY A 117 -6.94 13.16 -13.04
CA GLY A 117 -8.12 14.02 -13.21
C GLY A 117 -9.35 13.29 -13.75
N ALA A 118 -10.54 13.84 -13.50
CA ALA A 118 -11.83 13.24 -13.89
C ALA A 118 -11.91 12.90 -15.39
N SER A 119 -11.32 13.73 -16.26
CA SER A 119 -11.27 13.50 -17.71
C SER A 119 -10.39 12.29 -18.07
N PHE A 120 -9.25 12.12 -17.40
CA PHE A 120 -8.38 10.96 -17.57
C PHE A 120 -9.10 9.68 -17.14
N ILE A 121 -9.71 9.71 -15.95
CA ILE A 121 -10.46 8.58 -15.41
C ILE A 121 -11.62 8.20 -16.34
N GLY A 122 -12.43 9.18 -16.77
CA GLY A 122 -13.53 8.95 -17.70
C GLY A 122 -13.06 8.35 -19.03
N ARG A 123 -11.93 8.82 -19.57
CA ARG A 123 -11.41 8.38 -20.86
C ARG A 123 -10.69 7.04 -20.83
N ALA A 124 -9.79 6.84 -19.88
CA ALA A 124 -8.87 5.71 -19.83
C ALA A 124 -9.44 4.52 -19.03
N VAL A 125 -10.37 4.76 -18.10
CA VAL A 125 -10.90 3.71 -17.21
C VAL A 125 -12.37 3.38 -17.53
N LYS A 126 -13.21 4.39 -17.83
CA LYS A 126 -14.65 4.18 -18.05
C LYS A 126 -15.08 4.08 -19.53
N GLY A 127 -14.31 4.67 -20.44
CA GLY A 127 -14.79 4.91 -21.81
C GLY A 127 -15.95 5.92 -21.85
N PHE A 128 -16.54 6.15 -23.02
CA PHE A 128 -17.54 7.21 -23.25
C PHE A 128 -18.90 7.05 -22.51
N LYS A 129 -19.09 6.04 -21.65
CA LYS A 129 -20.37 5.72 -21.00
C LYS A 129 -20.37 6.10 -19.51
N SER A 130 -20.37 7.40 -19.19
CA SER A 130 -20.58 7.88 -17.82
C SER A 130 -21.91 8.62 -17.70
N ASP A 131 -22.88 7.99 -17.05
CA ASP A 131 -24.23 8.54 -16.83
C ASP A 131 -24.29 9.62 -15.73
N ARG A 132 -23.21 9.81 -14.96
CA ARG A 132 -23.03 10.91 -14.00
C ARG A 132 -21.83 11.75 -14.42
N ARG A 133 -22.07 12.98 -14.87
CA ARG A 133 -21.05 13.80 -15.54
C ARG A 133 -20.14 14.62 -14.61
N PHE A 134 -20.31 14.58 -13.29
CA PHE A 134 -19.55 15.48 -12.40
C PHE A 134 -19.02 14.90 -11.08
N HIS A 135 -19.47 13.74 -10.61
CA HIS A 135 -18.94 13.14 -9.38
C HIS A 135 -18.01 11.97 -9.67
N VAL A 136 -16.89 11.93 -8.95
CA VAL A 136 -15.83 10.92 -9.09
C VAL A 136 -15.61 10.12 -7.81
N GLY A 137 -16.32 10.45 -6.72
CA GLY A 137 -16.07 9.86 -5.41
C GLY A 137 -14.84 10.47 -4.75
N ALA A 138 -14.74 11.80 -4.73
CA ALA A 138 -13.57 12.55 -4.29
C ALA A 138 -12.99 12.07 -2.94
N GLN A 139 -13.82 11.86 -1.91
CA GLN A 139 -13.34 11.40 -0.60
C GLN A 139 -12.79 9.96 -0.64
N ILE A 140 -13.41 9.08 -1.41
CA ILE A 140 -12.92 7.71 -1.61
C ILE A 140 -11.61 7.72 -2.38
N LEU A 141 -11.49 8.55 -3.42
CA LEU A 141 -10.24 8.73 -4.18
C LEU A 141 -9.13 9.29 -3.30
N LYS A 142 -9.40 10.24 -2.41
CA LYS A 142 -8.43 10.74 -1.43
C LYS A 142 -7.90 9.64 -0.51
N GLY A 143 -8.75 8.71 -0.08
CA GLY A 143 -8.28 7.56 0.70
C GLY A 143 -7.53 6.53 -0.14
N LEU A 144 -7.83 6.41 -1.43
CA LEU A 144 -7.14 5.52 -2.38
C LEU A 144 -5.84 6.09 -2.94
N GLU A 145 -5.59 7.39 -2.80
CA GLU A 145 -4.37 8.00 -3.29
C GLU A 145 -3.15 7.38 -2.58
N LEU A 146 -2.05 7.27 -3.33
CA LEU A 146 -0.78 6.83 -2.76
C LEU A 146 -0.37 7.75 -1.61
N ALA A 147 0.17 7.15 -0.56
CA ALA A 147 0.55 7.84 0.67
C ALA A 147 -0.62 8.50 1.43
N SER A 148 -1.88 8.06 1.21
CA SER A 148 -3.00 8.61 1.96
C SER A 148 -2.84 8.39 3.48
N PRO A 149 -3.13 9.40 4.31
CA PRO A 149 -3.20 9.24 5.76
C PRO A 149 -4.20 8.18 6.20
N PHE A 150 -5.25 7.95 5.41
CA PHE A 150 -6.25 6.91 5.66
C PHE A 150 -5.63 5.49 5.61
N THR A 151 -4.93 5.13 4.53
CA THR A 151 -4.30 3.80 4.42
C THR A 151 -3.18 3.61 5.45
N TRP A 152 -2.45 4.69 5.77
CA TRP A 152 -1.49 4.71 6.87
C TRP A 152 -2.17 4.38 8.20
N ALA A 153 -3.20 5.14 8.59
CA ALA A 153 -3.91 4.96 9.86
C ALA A 153 -4.55 3.58 9.95
N LEU A 154 -5.15 3.07 8.86
CA LEU A 154 -5.73 1.73 8.83
C LEU A 154 -4.67 0.65 9.06
N SER A 155 -3.49 0.77 8.43
CA SER A 155 -2.37 -0.16 8.68
C SER A 155 -1.82 -0.09 10.10
N GLN A 156 -1.83 1.09 10.73
CA GLN A 156 -1.49 1.25 12.14
C GLN A 156 -2.47 0.50 13.06
N GLN A 157 -3.73 0.31 12.64
CA GLN A 157 -4.71 -0.46 13.40
C GLN A 157 -4.55 -1.96 13.20
N ASP A 158 -4.49 -2.44 11.95
CA ASP A 158 -4.61 -3.88 11.65
C ASP A 158 -3.27 -4.62 11.42
N ARG A 159 -2.19 -3.89 11.10
CA ARG A 159 -0.84 -4.47 10.89
C ARG A 159 0.13 -4.13 12.01
N PHE A 160 0.04 -2.95 12.61
CA PHE A 160 0.99 -2.50 13.65
C PHE A 160 0.36 -2.25 15.02
N GLY A 161 -0.97 -2.40 15.14
CA GLY A 161 -1.74 -2.12 16.36
C GLY A 161 -1.52 -3.16 17.46
N GLY A 162 -2.26 -3.03 18.57
CA GLY A 162 -2.11 -3.93 19.73
C GLY A 162 -2.52 -5.38 19.44
N GLU A 163 -3.56 -5.58 18.62
CA GLU A 163 -4.12 -6.89 18.28
C GLU A 163 -3.50 -7.50 17.01
N GLU A 164 -3.45 -8.83 16.95
CA GLU A 164 -3.11 -9.57 15.74
C GLU A 164 -4.37 -9.99 14.99
N TRP A 165 -4.60 -9.39 13.82
CA TRP A 165 -5.82 -9.54 13.03
C TRP A 165 -5.84 -10.71 12.04
N TYR A 166 -4.66 -11.23 11.68
CA TYR A 166 -4.50 -12.14 10.55
C TYR A 166 -3.65 -13.36 10.91
N GLY A 167 -3.98 -14.50 10.30
CA GLY A 167 -3.29 -15.76 10.52
C GLY A 167 -4.17 -16.82 11.21
N PRO A 168 -3.61 -18.01 11.52
CA PRO A 168 -4.35 -19.09 12.17
C PRO A 168 -5.04 -18.63 13.46
N GLY A 169 -6.30 -18.99 13.65
CA GLY A 169 -7.11 -18.54 14.80
C GLY A 169 -7.70 -17.13 14.64
N ARG A 170 -7.39 -16.44 13.53
CA ARG A 170 -7.84 -15.10 13.17
C ARG A 170 -8.37 -15.12 11.72
N VAL A 171 -8.23 -14.01 11.00
CA VAL A 171 -8.65 -13.89 9.60
C VAL A 171 -7.57 -14.49 8.70
N LEU A 172 -7.94 -15.50 7.91
CA LEU A 172 -7.07 -16.10 6.91
C LEU A 172 -7.12 -15.23 5.64
N CYS A 173 -6.21 -14.25 5.57
CA CYS A 173 -6.20 -13.27 4.49
C CYS A 173 -5.26 -13.68 3.35
N THR A 174 -5.79 -13.72 2.13
CA THR A 174 -5.04 -13.98 0.90
C THR A 174 -5.17 -12.80 -0.05
N VAL A 175 -4.06 -12.32 -0.58
CA VAL A 175 -4.01 -11.25 -1.59
C VAL A 175 -3.53 -11.84 -2.91
N LEU A 176 -4.31 -11.66 -3.98
CA LEU A 176 -3.91 -11.98 -5.35
C LEU A 176 -3.91 -10.68 -6.17
N VAL A 177 -2.84 -10.39 -6.91
CA VAL A 177 -2.74 -9.18 -7.74
C VAL A 177 -2.12 -9.51 -9.09
N GLY A 178 -2.60 -8.89 -10.16
CA GLY A 178 -2.03 -9.06 -11.50
C GLY A 178 -0.67 -8.39 -11.68
N THR A 179 0.05 -8.73 -12.76
CA THR A 179 1.30 -8.07 -13.15
C THR A 179 1.26 -7.47 -14.55
N ALA A 180 0.17 -7.69 -15.30
CA ALA A 180 -0.03 -7.15 -16.64
C ALA A 180 -0.77 -5.82 -16.58
N GLY A 181 -0.41 -4.90 -17.48
CA GLY A 181 -1.14 -3.65 -17.68
C GLY A 181 -2.33 -3.81 -18.62
N TYR A 182 -3.12 -2.74 -18.74
CA TYR A 182 -4.14 -2.65 -19.77
C TYR A 182 -3.52 -2.50 -21.17
N THR A 183 -4.32 -2.79 -22.20
CA THR A 183 -4.00 -2.53 -23.61
C THR A 183 -4.90 -1.44 -24.18
N GLY A 184 -4.60 -0.96 -25.40
CA GLY A 184 -5.39 0.09 -26.06
C GLY A 184 -5.33 1.43 -25.32
N ILE A 185 -6.43 2.20 -25.33
CA ILE A 185 -6.49 3.53 -24.70
C ILE A 185 -6.25 3.45 -23.18
N SER A 186 -6.75 2.39 -22.54
CA SER A 186 -6.59 2.17 -21.10
C SER A 186 -5.13 1.96 -20.68
N ALA A 187 -4.23 1.62 -21.61
CA ALA A 187 -2.80 1.52 -21.34
C ALA A 187 -2.18 2.83 -20.83
N ALA A 188 -2.82 3.99 -21.08
CA ALA A 188 -2.39 5.28 -20.51
C ALA A 188 -2.45 5.31 -18.97
N ALA A 189 -3.20 4.38 -18.34
CA ALA A 189 -3.26 4.25 -16.88
C ALA A 189 -2.04 3.53 -16.30
N ASN A 190 -1.36 2.71 -17.10
CA ASN A 190 -0.30 1.82 -16.68
C ASN A 190 0.90 2.59 -16.11
N GLU A 191 1.44 2.09 -15.00
CA GLU A 191 2.76 2.46 -14.49
C GLU A 191 3.59 1.19 -14.25
N ASN A 192 4.92 1.32 -14.23
CA ASN A 192 5.80 0.18 -13.94
C ASN A 192 5.46 -0.44 -12.59
N GLY A 193 5.44 -1.77 -12.53
CA GLY A 193 5.10 -2.53 -11.33
C GLY A 193 3.62 -2.52 -10.95
N THR A 194 2.72 -2.23 -11.91
CA THR A 194 1.26 -2.24 -11.68
C THR A 194 0.54 -3.35 -12.44
N ASP A 195 -0.63 -3.73 -11.95
CA ASP A 195 -1.63 -4.53 -12.69
C ASP A 195 -2.45 -3.68 -13.69
N GLY A 196 -1.94 -2.49 -14.05
CA GLY A 196 -2.65 -1.46 -14.81
C GLY A 196 -3.40 -0.44 -13.96
N THR A 197 -3.65 -0.71 -12.66
CA THR A 197 -4.31 0.24 -11.74
C THR A 197 -3.61 0.36 -10.40
N VAL A 198 -3.29 -0.75 -9.75
CA VAL A 198 -2.67 -0.81 -8.43
C VAL A 198 -1.23 -1.31 -8.58
N ARG A 199 -0.30 -0.77 -7.79
CA ARG A 199 1.07 -1.32 -7.76
C ARG A 199 1.02 -2.67 -7.06
N VAL A 200 1.75 -3.66 -7.57
CA VAL A 200 1.88 -4.98 -6.93
C VAL A 200 2.31 -4.81 -5.47
N SER A 201 3.24 -3.88 -5.22
CA SER A 201 3.73 -3.52 -3.89
C SER A 201 2.72 -2.83 -2.97
N THR A 202 1.73 -2.11 -3.52
CA THR A 202 0.65 -1.48 -2.75
C THR A 202 -0.51 -2.43 -2.46
N ALA A 203 -0.61 -3.55 -3.19
CA ALA A 203 -1.61 -4.57 -2.93
C ALA A 203 -1.20 -5.50 -1.79
N HIS A 204 0.09 -5.84 -1.69
CA HIS A 204 0.59 -6.78 -0.69
C HIS A 204 0.37 -6.30 0.75
N LEU A 205 -0.42 -7.03 1.54
CA LEU A 205 -0.76 -6.69 2.93
C LEU A 205 0.32 -7.11 3.96
N ASN A 206 1.58 -7.09 3.58
CA ASN A 206 2.70 -7.38 4.48
C ASN A 206 3.67 -6.20 4.57
N PRO A 207 3.24 -5.04 5.10
CA PRO A 207 4.12 -3.89 5.20
C PRO A 207 5.19 -4.11 6.27
N ALA A 208 6.24 -3.29 6.24
CA ALA A 208 7.10 -3.06 7.38
C ALA A 208 7.04 -1.58 7.76
N MET A 209 7.36 -1.24 9.01
CA MET A 209 7.47 0.14 9.47
C MET A 209 8.87 0.42 9.98
N VAL A 210 9.36 1.61 9.65
CA VAL A 210 10.61 2.17 10.12
C VAL A 210 10.33 3.51 10.75
N THR A 211 10.90 3.76 11.92
CA THR A 211 10.95 5.10 12.49
C THR A 211 12.37 5.63 12.37
N LEU A 212 12.49 6.82 11.78
CA LEU A 212 13.75 7.55 11.66
C LEU A 212 13.67 8.78 12.57
N ASP A 213 14.51 8.82 13.60
CA ASP A 213 14.54 9.93 14.55
C ASP A 213 15.80 10.79 14.31
N PHE A 214 15.59 11.92 13.64
CA PHE A 214 16.54 13.02 13.50
C PHE A 214 16.25 14.16 14.49
N ALA A 215 15.22 14.04 15.32
CA ALA A 215 14.82 15.06 16.28
C ALA A 215 15.67 15.03 17.56
N THR A 216 15.91 13.84 18.11
CA THR A 216 16.60 13.69 19.41
C THR A 216 18.07 14.08 19.31
N ASN A 217 18.75 13.64 18.26
CA ASN A 217 20.13 14.03 17.96
C ASN A 217 20.29 14.11 16.43
N PRO A 218 20.12 15.30 15.82
CA PRO A 218 20.18 15.47 14.37
C PRO A 218 21.48 14.94 13.74
N GLN A 219 22.60 14.98 14.46
CA GLN A 219 23.91 14.50 13.99
C GLN A 219 24.10 12.98 14.07
N LYS A 220 23.36 12.31 14.96
CA LYS A 220 23.41 10.86 15.15
C LYS A 220 22.00 10.30 15.14
N PRO A 221 21.31 10.40 13.98
CA PRO A 221 19.93 9.95 13.87
C PRO A 221 19.84 8.44 14.11
N THR A 222 18.71 8.01 14.65
CA THR A 222 18.47 6.60 14.97
C THR A 222 17.39 5.99 14.08
N LEU A 223 17.45 4.67 13.95
CA LEU A 223 16.50 3.88 13.18
C LEU A 223 15.94 2.78 14.06
N SER A 224 14.61 2.65 14.11
CA SER A 224 13.93 1.47 14.62
C SER A 224 13.14 0.80 13.51
N TYR A 225 12.95 -0.52 13.63
CA TYR A 225 12.29 -1.35 12.63
C TYR A 225 11.24 -2.22 13.29
N GLN A 226 10.08 -2.32 12.65
CA GLN A 226 8.95 -3.13 13.09
C GLN A 226 8.35 -3.89 11.90
N GLU A 227 8.27 -5.22 12.03
CA GLU A 227 7.50 -6.06 11.10
C GLU A 227 5.99 -5.92 11.34
N ALA A 228 5.19 -6.13 10.29
CA ALA A 228 3.75 -6.27 10.46
C ALA A 228 3.39 -7.53 11.26
N LYS A 229 2.32 -7.43 12.05
CA LYS A 229 1.78 -8.52 12.86
C LYS A 229 0.85 -9.43 12.06
N GLY A 230 0.89 -10.72 12.34
CA GLY A 230 -0.01 -11.70 11.75
C GLY A 230 0.33 -12.07 10.32
N LEU A 231 -0.01 -13.31 9.97
CA LEU A 231 0.36 -13.95 8.71
C LEU A 231 -0.68 -13.67 7.61
N THR A 232 -0.21 -13.29 6.41
CA THR A 232 -1.05 -13.11 5.21
C THR A 232 -0.43 -13.86 4.04
N ALA A 233 -1.26 -14.42 3.16
CA ALA A 233 -0.81 -15.04 1.91
C ALA A 233 -0.83 -14.02 0.77
N PHE A 234 0.16 -14.09 -0.15
CA PHE A 234 0.27 -13.16 -1.26
C PHE A 234 0.74 -13.84 -2.54
N ALA A 235 0.07 -13.58 -3.65
CA ALA A 235 0.53 -13.97 -4.97
C ALA A 235 0.43 -12.84 -6.00
N ARG A 236 1.53 -12.62 -6.74
CA ARG A 236 1.51 -11.90 -8.00
C ARG A 236 1.17 -12.88 -9.13
N ILE A 237 0.13 -12.60 -9.90
CA ILE A 237 -0.39 -13.50 -10.94
C ILE A 237 0.01 -12.96 -12.31
N PRO A 238 0.86 -13.68 -13.07
CA PRO A 238 1.29 -13.22 -14.39
C PRO A 238 0.10 -13.14 -15.35
N GLU A 239 0.20 -12.26 -16.35
CA GLU A 239 -0.79 -12.05 -17.42
C GLU A 239 -2.14 -11.45 -16.97
N GLU A 240 -2.45 -11.48 -15.68
CA GLU A 240 -3.62 -10.82 -15.14
C GLU A 240 -3.39 -9.32 -15.01
N ASN A 241 -4.42 -8.54 -15.31
CA ASN A 241 -4.52 -7.13 -14.96
C ASN A 241 -5.61 -6.93 -13.90
N HIS A 242 -5.83 -5.67 -13.52
CA HIS A 242 -6.79 -5.30 -12.48
C HIS A 242 -8.24 -5.76 -12.74
N SER A 243 -8.64 -5.89 -14.00
CA SER A 243 -9.97 -6.36 -14.41
C SER A 243 -10.02 -7.88 -14.53
N THR A 244 -9.02 -8.49 -15.19
CA THR A 244 -9.08 -9.92 -15.53
C THR A 244 -8.92 -10.82 -14.31
N ILE A 245 -8.26 -10.34 -13.25
CA ILE A 245 -8.13 -11.06 -11.97
C ILE A 245 -9.49 -11.31 -11.27
N VAL A 246 -10.50 -10.48 -11.56
CA VAL A 246 -11.90 -10.68 -11.13
C VAL A 246 -12.78 -11.26 -12.25
N LEU A 247 -12.15 -11.88 -13.25
CA LEU A 247 -12.79 -12.54 -14.39
C LEU A 247 -13.58 -11.61 -15.32
N LYS A 248 -13.30 -10.31 -15.29
CA LYS A 248 -13.80 -9.35 -16.28
C LYS A 248 -12.91 -9.40 -17.52
N ASP A 249 -13.33 -8.73 -18.60
CA ASP A 249 -12.51 -8.54 -19.81
C ASP A 249 -11.94 -9.83 -20.42
N LYS A 250 -12.79 -10.88 -20.46
CA LYS A 250 -12.44 -12.24 -20.91
C LYS A 250 -11.36 -12.90 -20.03
N GLY A 251 -11.33 -12.56 -18.74
CA GLY A 251 -10.52 -13.22 -17.72
C GLY A 251 -11.18 -14.52 -17.20
N PRO A 252 -10.43 -15.33 -16.44
CA PRO A 252 -9.02 -15.13 -16.10
C PRO A 252 -8.12 -15.35 -17.32
N LYS A 253 -6.93 -14.75 -17.32
CA LYS A 253 -5.89 -15.00 -18.33
C LYS A 253 -4.92 -16.10 -17.86
N SER A 254 -4.68 -16.16 -16.56
CA SER A 254 -3.83 -17.19 -15.96
C SER A 254 -4.67 -18.35 -15.44
N ASN A 255 -4.23 -19.57 -15.72
CA ASN A 255 -4.82 -20.79 -15.14
C ASN A 255 -4.63 -20.85 -13.60
N HIS A 256 -3.70 -20.07 -13.04
CA HIS A 256 -3.47 -20.00 -11.60
C HIS A 256 -4.53 -19.19 -10.85
N SER A 257 -5.18 -18.23 -11.50
CA SER A 257 -6.13 -17.31 -10.85
C SER A 257 -7.26 -18.07 -10.17
N LEU A 258 -7.98 -18.92 -10.91
CA LEU A 258 -9.09 -19.71 -10.36
C LEU A 258 -8.63 -20.73 -9.32
N ALA A 259 -7.49 -21.38 -9.55
CA ALA A 259 -6.93 -22.36 -8.61
C ALA A 259 -6.63 -21.72 -7.24
N PHE A 260 -5.96 -20.57 -7.21
CA PHE A 260 -5.64 -19.89 -5.97
C PHE A 260 -6.85 -19.22 -5.31
N ILE A 261 -7.82 -18.73 -6.08
CA ILE A 261 -9.11 -18.26 -5.55
C ILE A 261 -9.79 -19.41 -4.78
N LYS A 262 -9.87 -20.60 -5.38
CA LYS A 262 -10.47 -21.78 -4.77
C LYS A 262 -9.73 -22.19 -3.49
N GLU A 263 -8.42 -22.34 -3.57
CA GLU A 263 -7.61 -22.73 -2.42
C GLU A 263 -7.74 -21.70 -1.27
N ALA A 264 -7.69 -20.40 -1.57
CA ALA A 264 -7.83 -19.34 -0.57
C ALA A 264 -9.17 -19.36 0.16
N LEU A 265 -10.24 -19.88 -0.45
CA LEU A 265 -11.56 -20.02 0.16
C LEU A 265 -11.75 -21.37 0.88
N GLN A 266 -10.79 -22.28 0.78
CA GLN A 266 -10.85 -23.63 1.36
C GLN A 266 -9.78 -23.90 2.43
N VAL A 267 -8.73 -23.07 2.52
CA VAL A 267 -7.69 -23.16 3.55
C VAL A 267 -8.27 -23.19 4.97
N THR A 268 -7.59 -23.86 5.88
CA THR A 268 -7.91 -23.91 7.31
C THR A 268 -6.75 -23.32 8.11
N ASP A 269 -6.93 -23.14 9.43
CA ASP A 269 -5.84 -22.70 10.31
C ASP A 269 -4.58 -23.58 10.17
N GLN A 270 -4.78 -24.89 10.00
CA GLN A 270 -3.69 -25.85 9.90
C GLN A 270 -2.98 -25.77 8.54
N THR A 271 -3.71 -25.53 7.45
CA THR A 271 -3.14 -25.54 6.09
C THR A 271 -2.67 -24.16 5.63
N PHE A 272 -3.13 -23.08 6.28
CA PHE A 272 -2.84 -21.71 5.87
C PHE A 272 -1.34 -21.37 5.84
N PRO A 273 -0.50 -21.76 6.82
CA PRO A 273 0.94 -21.48 6.75
C PRO A 273 1.62 -22.13 5.53
N ALA A 274 1.24 -23.36 5.18
CA ALA A 274 1.76 -24.03 3.99
C ALA A 274 1.29 -23.34 2.70
N PHE A 275 0.04 -22.87 2.67
CA PHE A 275 -0.49 -22.09 1.56
C PHE A 275 0.25 -20.76 1.37
N VAL A 276 0.59 -20.06 2.46
CA VAL A 276 1.41 -18.84 2.41
C VAL A 276 2.78 -19.12 1.79
N MET A 277 3.46 -20.19 2.23
CA MET A 277 4.76 -20.58 1.64
C MET A 277 4.63 -20.93 0.15
N LYS A 278 3.57 -21.64 -0.23
CA LYS A 278 3.30 -21.97 -1.63
C LYS A 278 3.16 -20.70 -2.50
N LEU A 279 2.37 -19.72 -2.06
CA LEU A 279 2.17 -18.48 -2.82
C LEU A 279 3.41 -17.58 -2.84
N ASN A 280 4.20 -17.57 -1.77
CA ASN A 280 5.49 -16.88 -1.73
C ASN A 280 6.49 -17.47 -2.73
N ASN A 281 6.59 -18.81 -2.79
CA ASN A 281 7.45 -19.51 -3.75
C ASN A 281 6.99 -19.26 -5.18
N PHE A 282 5.69 -19.36 -5.44
CA PHE A 282 5.10 -19.02 -6.74
C PHE A 282 5.48 -17.59 -7.16
N SER A 283 5.30 -16.60 -6.27
CA SER A 283 5.65 -15.21 -6.55
C SER A 283 7.15 -14.98 -6.75
N ALA A 284 8.01 -15.75 -6.09
CA ALA A 284 9.45 -15.71 -6.34
C ALA A 284 9.79 -16.23 -7.74
N THR A 285 9.19 -17.34 -8.17
CA THR A 285 9.35 -17.86 -9.53
C THR A 285 8.86 -16.87 -10.59
N VAL A 286 7.67 -16.28 -10.39
CA VAL A 286 7.10 -15.29 -11.31
C VAL A 286 8.01 -14.06 -11.40
N ARG A 287 8.50 -13.52 -10.27
CA ARG A 287 9.47 -12.42 -10.25
C ARG A 287 10.70 -12.71 -11.09
N ALA A 288 11.29 -13.89 -10.93
CA ALA A 288 12.46 -14.29 -11.69
C ALA A 288 12.17 -14.34 -13.21
N SER A 289 11.02 -14.89 -13.61
CA SER A 289 10.63 -14.94 -15.03
C SER A 289 10.31 -13.57 -15.64
N GLU A 290 9.84 -12.63 -14.82
CA GLU A 290 9.40 -11.30 -15.25
C GLU A 290 10.49 -10.22 -15.09
N ALA A 291 11.66 -10.58 -14.56
CA ALA A 291 12.74 -9.64 -14.21
C ALA A 291 13.37 -8.92 -15.42
N SER A 292 13.19 -9.42 -16.64
CA SER A 292 13.77 -8.84 -17.86
C SER A 292 12.97 -7.64 -18.39
N ARG A 293 11.69 -7.52 -18.05
CA ARG A 293 10.80 -6.46 -18.55
C ARG A 293 10.59 -5.43 -17.45
N ARG A 294 11.06 -4.19 -17.65
CA ARG A 294 10.94 -3.09 -16.67
C ARG A 294 9.53 -2.98 -16.08
N TYR A 295 8.50 -3.10 -16.92
CA TYR A 295 7.11 -3.03 -16.49
C TYR A 295 6.73 -4.07 -15.42
N THR A 296 7.20 -5.30 -15.56
CA THR A 296 6.84 -6.43 -14.68
C THR A 296 7.90 -6.73 -13.63
N GLN A 297 8.99 -5.96 -13.56
CA GLN A 297 9.97 -6.11 -12.48
C GLN A 297 9.32 -5.95 -11.09
N ALA A 298 10.01 -6.42 -10.06
CA ALA A 298 9.57 -6.21 -8.68
C ALA A 298 9.93 -4.79 -8.22
N TYR A 299 8.97 -4.12 -7.60
CA TYR A 299 9.14 -2.77 -7.05
C TYR A 299 8.78 -2.74 -5.56
N GLN A 300 9.31 -1.77 -4.83
CA GLN A 300 8.88 -1.43 -3.48
C GLN A 300 8.18 -0.08 -3.49
N ASN A 301 7.05 -0.01 -2.81
CA ASN A 301 6.41 1.25 -2.45
C ASN A 301 6.94 1.70 -1.08
N THR A 302 7.50 2.89 -0.96
CA THR A 302 7.98 3.43 0.33
C THR A 302 7.19 4.67 0.66
N VAL A 303 6.30 4.60 1.64
CA VAL A 303 5.48 5.71 2.10
C VAL A 303 6.19 6.41 3.24
N VAL A 304 6.50 7.69 3.07
CA VAL A 304 7.15 8.53 4.07
C VAL A 304 6.11 9.48 4.65
N ARG A 305 6.10 9.59 5.98
CA ARG A 305 5.42 10.65 6.73
C ARG A 305 6.47 11.45 7.48
N LEU A 306 6.52 12.76 7.28
CA LEU A 306 7.42 13.65 8.01
C LEU A 306 6.68 14.54 9.01
N THR A 307 7.13 14.50 10.27
CA THR A 307 6.69 15.40 11.35
C THR A 307 7.90 16.02 12.06
N ASP A 308 7.69 17.14 12.74
CA ASP A 308 8.69 17.66 13.67
C ASP A 308 8.51 17.11 15.10
N ASP A 309 9.40 17.47 16.01
CA ASP A 309 9.39 17.06 17.41
C ASP A 309 8.26 17.68 18.24
N MET A 310 7.53 18.65 17.67
CA MET A 310 6.30 19.22 18.21
C MET A 310 5.04 18.55 17.63
N GLY A 311 5.21 17.58 16.72
CA GLY A 311 4.13 16.85 16.06
C GLY A 311 3.51 17.58 14.87
N ALA A 312 4.08 18.71 14.42
CA ALA A 312 3.60 19.42 13.24
C ALA A 312 4.07 18.70 11.95
N PHE A 313 3.22 18.71 10.93
CA PHE A 313 3.57 18.18 9.62
C PHE A 313 4.58 19.09 8.91
N VAL A 314 5.54 18.47 8.22
CA VAL A 314 6.54 19.19 7.42
C VAL A 314 6.31 18.89 5.95
N SER A 315 5.76 19.85 5.22
CA SER A 315 5.32 19.67 3.83
C SER A 315 6.43 19.84 2.80
N ASP A 316 7.42 20.69 3.10
CA ASP A 316 8.53 21.00 2.21
C ASP A 316 9.83 20.38 2.74
N TYR A 317 10.20 19.27 2.12
CA TYR A 317 11.38 18.49 2.47
C TYR A 317 11.91 17.69 1.28
N PHE A 318 13.13 17.19 1.41
CA PHE A 318 13.77 16.25 0.51
C PHE A 318 14.36 15.10 1.33
N LEU A 319 13.91 13.87 1.05
CA LEU A 319 14.49 12.66 1.62
C LEU A 319 15.60 12.18 0.68
N GLU A 320 16.82 12.15 1.19
CA GLU A 320 18.01 11.79 0.45
C GLU A 320 18.32 10.32 0.66
N ILE A 321 18.53 9.58 -0.43
CA ILE A 321 19.09 8.22 -0.40
C ILE A 321 20.32 8.22 -1.31
N PHE A 322 21.48 7.92 -0.74
CA PHE A 322 22.74 8.09 -1.45
C PHE A 322 23.79 7.07 -1.00
N ALA A 323 24.86 6.96 -1.77
CA ALA A 323 26.04 6.18 -1.42
C ALA A 323 27.18 7.12 -1.03
N LYS A 324 28.06 6.66 -0.13
CA LYS A 324 29.30 7.36 0.21
C LYS A 324 30.51 6.63 -0.36
N SER A 325 31.63 7.36 -0.43
CA SER A 325 32.94 6.78 -0.76
C SER A 325 33.34 5.67 0.22
N LYS A 326 34.35 4.86 -0.13
CA LYS A 326 34.83 3.77 0.73
C LYS A 326 35.26 4.20 2.14
N THR A 327 35.72 5.45 2.28
CA THR A 327 36.10 6.02 3.58
C THR A 327 34.92 6.64 4.32
N GLU A 328 33.73 6.65 3.69
CA GLU A 328 32.47 7.23 4.18
C GLU A 328 32.54 8.73 4.53
N LYS A 329 33.59 9.44 4.06
CA LYS A 329 33.82 10.87 4.33
C LYS A 329 33.11 11.81 3.35
N SER A 330 32.68 11.30 2.20
CA SER A 330 32.08 12.10 1.12
C SER A 330 31.03 11.29 0.38
N VAL A 331 30.09 11.96 -0.28
CA VAL A 331 29.14 11.33 -1.20
C VAL A 331 29.90 10.74 -2.39
N ASP A 332 29.50 9.54 -2.83
CA ASP A 332 29.91 8.97 -4.10
C ASP A 332 28.91 9.41 -5.18
N ASN A 333 29.30 10.39 -5.99
CA ASN A 333 28.41 10.99 -6.98
C ASN A 333 28.00 10.00 -8.09
N GLN A 334 28.86 9.05 -8.46
CA GLN A 334 28.56 8.10 -9.52
C GLN A 334 27.55 7.06 -9.04
N LEU A 335 27.77 6.47 -7.87
CA LEU A 335 26.82 5.53 -7.28
C LEU A 335 25.50 6.21 -6.91
N THR A 336 25.57 7.42 -6.37
CA THR A 336 24.37 8.20 -6.03
C THR A 336 23.56 8.54 -7.27
N ARG A 337 24.20 8.97 -8.37
CA ARG A 337 23.52 9.18 -9.65
C ARG A 337 22.81 7.92 -10.14
N MET A 338 23.46 6.76 -10.06
CA MET A 338 22.85 5.48 -10.42
C MET A 338 21.63 5.14 -9.55
N ILE A 339 21.69 5.40 -8.24
CA ILE A 339 20.53 5.22 -7.35
C ILE A 339 19.37 6.12 -7.78
N GLN A 340 19.65 7.39 -8.09
CA GLN A 340 18.62 8.38 -8.43
C GLN A 340 18.02 8.17 -9.83
N GLU A 341 18.82 7.73 -10.81
CA GLU A 341 18.38 7.61 -12.21
C GLU A 341 17.87 6.21 -12.58
N GLU A 342 18.34 5.15 -11.91
CA GLU A 342 18.03 3.77 -12.30
C GLU A 342 17.21 2.98 -11.27
N ILE A 343 17.41 3.26 -9.97
CA ILE A 343 16.72 2.55 -8.88
C ILE A 343 15.47 3.29 -8.45
N PHE A 344 15.56 4.60 -8.23
CA PHE A 344 14.40 5.44 -7.94
C PHE A 344 13.58 5.64 -9.21
N GLU A 345 12.31 5.25 -9.16
CA GLU A 345 11.42 5.31 -10.32
C GLU A 345 10.59 6.60 -10.32
N LYS A 346 9.98 6.90 -9.17
CA LYS A 346 8.96 7.96 -9.08
C LYS A 346 8.69 8.35 -7.63
N VAL A 347 8.36 9.62 -7.41
CA VAL A 347 7.70 10.10 -6.20
C VAL A 347 6.26 10.53 -6.51
N HIS A 348 5.36 10.20 -5.60
CA HIS A 348 3.99 10.71 -5.55
C HIS A 348 3.81 11.48 -4.25
N VAL A 349 3.46 12.76 -4.33
CA VAL A 349 3.13 13.60 -3.15
C VAL A 349 1.63 13.53 -2.94
N TYR A 350 1.20 13.21 -1.73
CA TYR A 350 -0.23 13.15 -1.41
C TYR A 350 -0.87 14.54 -1.52
N GLY A 351 -1.96 14.67 -2.28
CA GLY A 351 -2.52 15.95 -2.68
C GLY A 351 -2.94 16.88 -1.54
N ASP A 352 -3.57 16.34 -0.48
CA ASP A 352 -4.08 17.14 0.64
C ASP A 352 -3.01 17.42 1.71
N ASN A 353 -1.91 16.65 1.74
CA ASN A 353 -0.84 16.83 2.72
C ASN A 353 0.51 16.36 2.18
N ALA A 354 1.34 17.32 1.75
CA ALA A 354 2.64 17.05 1.15
C ALA A 354 3.71 16.51 2.11
N SER A 355 3.41 16.41 3.42
CA SER A 355 4.27 15.69 4.38
C SER A 355 4.22 14.18 4.18
N TYR A 356 3.26 13.68 3.38
CA TYR A 356 3.12 12.29 3.00
C TYR A 356 3.54 12.09 1.55
N ARG A 357 4.45 11.15 1.30
CA ARG A 357 4.96 10.86 -0.04
C ARG A 357 5.14 9.37 -0.25
N SER A 358 4.84 8.88 -1.45
CA SER A 358 5.10 7.51 -1.88
C SER A 358 6.26 7.52 -2.88
N LEU A 359 7.36 6.86 -2.53
CA LEU A 359 8.54 6.68 -3.36
C LEU A 359 8.53 5.25 -3.91
N LEU A 360 8.66 5.13 -5.23
CA LEU A 360 8.70 3.84 -5.91
C LEU A 360 10.16 3.50 -6.23
N PHE A 361 10.62 2.34 -5.76
CA PHE A 361 11.97 1.83 -6.00
C PHE A 361 11.94 0.54 -6.81
N ASN A 362 12.76 0.46 -7.84
CA ASN A 362 13.02 -0.76 -8.59
C ASN A 362 13.98 -1.66 -7.80
N THR A 363 13.40 -2.62 -7.07
CA THR A 363 14.17 -3.52 -6.20
C THR A 363 15.03 -4.51 -6.98
N VAL A 364 14.68 -4.85 -8.22
CA VAL A 364 15.52 -5.72 -9.07
C VAL A 364 16.82 -5.03 -9.43
N VAL A 365 16.76 -3.75 -9.83
CA VAL A 365 17.96 -2.95 -10.13
C VAL A 365 18.78 -2.70 -8.86
N LEU A 366 18.11 -2.39 -7.74
CA LEU A 366 18.75 -2.21 -6.44
C LEU A 366 19.54 -3.46 -6.03
N ASP A 367 18.96 -4.64 -6.16
CA ASP A 367 19.62 -5.88 -5.74
C ASP A 367 20.85 -6.17 -6.59
N ASN A 368 20.73 -6.01 -7.91
CA ASN A 368 21.80 -6.26 -8.85
C ASN A 368 22.98 -5.28 -8.69
N LYS A 369 22.70 -3.99 -8.45
CA LYS A 369 23.73 -2.93 -8.47
C LYS A 369 24.26 -2.55 -7.09
N ILE A 370 23.46 -2.69 -6.03
CA ILE A 370 23.82 -2.23 -4.68
C ILE A 370 24.00 -3.40 -3.72
N VAL A 371 22.97 -4.26 -3.59
CA VAL A 371 22.96 -5.31 -2.55
C VAL A 371 24.00 -6.39 -2.83
N THR A 372 24.08 -6.85 -4.08
CA THR A 372 25.06 -7.87 -4.51
C THR A 372 26.50 -7.37 -4.36
N ALA A 373 26.72 -6.07 -4.59
CA ALA A 373 28.02 -5.43 -4.43
C ALA A 373 28.37 -5.10 -2.97
N GLY A 374 27.47 -5.35 -2.01
CA GLY A 374 27.69 -5.05 -0.60
C GLY A 374 27.81 -3.54 -0.30
N ILE A 375 27.24 -2.70 -1.15
CA ILE A 375 27.34 -1.24 -1.02
C ILE A 375 26.31 -0.76 0.03
N PRO A 376 26.73 -0.13 1.14
CA PRO A 376 25.80 0.47 2.09
C PRO A 376 25.16 1.73 1.49
N LEU A 377 23.92 2.01 1.89
CA LEU A 377 23.24 3.27 1.56
C LEU A 377 23.15 4.16 2.79
N PHE A 378 22.92 5.44 2.56
CA PHE A 378 22.75 6.45 3.59
C PHE A 378 21.45 7.20 3.36
N MET A 379 20.74 7.51 4.45
CA MET A 379 19.54 8.34 4.42
C MET A 379 19.75 9.63 5.20
N SER A 380 19.34 10.75 4.62
CA SER A 380 19.32 12.07 5.26
C SER A 380 18.02 12.79 4.88
N VAL A 381 17.73 13.90 5.54
CA VAL A 381 16.57 14.73 5.25
C VAL A 381 16.93 16.20 5.30
N THR A 382 16.46 16.94 4.30
CA THR A 382 16.53 18.41 4.27
C THR A 382 15.10 18.95 4.34
N ALA A 383 14.85 20.00 5.12
CA ALA A 383 13.50 20.53 5.32
C ALA A 383 13.44 22.06 5.38
N MET A 384 12.28 22.62 5.00
CA MET A 384 12.00 24.05 5.01
C MET A 384 10.91 24.41 6.02
N PRO A 385 10.98 25.61 6.64
CA PRO A 385 11.92 26.69 6.36
C PRO A 385 13.29 26.50 7.05
N ASP A 386 14.36 26.93 6.38
CA ASP A 386 15.72 26.97 6.95
C ASP A 386 15.81 28.03 8.07
N ILE A 387 16.16 27.61 9.29
CA ILE A 387 16.34 28.52 10.43
C ILE A 387 17.50 29.51 10.19
N GLY A 388 18.50 29.10 9.43
CA GLY A 388 19.60 29.94 8.98
C GLY A 388 19.13 31.14 8.17
N LYS A 389 17.97 31.06 7.51
CA LYS A 389 17.35 32.16 6.76
C LYS A 389 16.31 32.91 7.57
N THR A 390 15.40 32.22 8.26
CA THR A 390 14.31 32.88 9.01
C THR A 390 14.81 33.59 10.27
N LYS A 391 15.96 33.16 10.82
CA LYS A 391 16.57 33.64 12.07
C LYS A 391 15.64 33.58 13.29
N SER A 392 14.51 32.90 13.20
CA SER A 392 13.45 32.85 14.22
C SER A 392 13.00 31.43 14.46
N VAL A 393 12.39 30.77 13.47
CA VAL A 393 11.92 29.39 13.55
C VAL A 393 12.23 28.63 12.26
N GLY A 394 12.56 27.35 12.36
CA GLY A 394 12.79 26.53 11.18
C GLY A 394 13.45 25.21 11.50
N TYR A 395 14.17 24.68 10.52
CA TYR A 395 14.96 23.46 10.61
C TYR A 395 16.41 23.79 10.23
N SER A 396 17.39 23.29 10.98
CA SER A 396 18.80 23.34 10.59
C SER A 396 19.15 22.03 9.91
N THR A 397 19.14 22.02 8.57
CA THR A 397 19.41 20.80 7.77
C THR A 397 20.27 21.06 6.53
N PHE A 398 20.77 22.29 6.33
CA PHE A 398 21.49 22.67 5.10
C PHE A 398 23.00 22.84 5.32
N GLY A 399 23.44 23.14 6.54
CA GLY A 399 24.85 23.20 6.89
C GLY A 399 25.52 21.81 6.93
N TYR A 400 26.85 21.81 6.82
CA TYR A 400 27.65 20.59 6.74
C TYR A 400 27.50 19.66 7.96
N ASP A 401 27.35 20.26 9.15
CA ASP A 401 27.16 19.57 10.43
C ASP A 401 25.78 19.88 11.04
N ASP A 402 24.80 20.22 10.21
CA ASP A 402 23.43 20.52 10.67
C ASP A 402 22.62 19.25 10.88
N ILE A 403 22.75 18.30 9.95
CA ILE A 403 22.09 17.00 10.04
C ILE A 403 23.02 15.86 9.59
N GLY A 404 23.00 14.76 10.35
CA GLY A 404 23.73 13.54 10.04
C GLY A 404 22.98 12.65 9.06
N SER A 405 23.48 11.43 8.87
CA SER A 405 22.86 10.44 7.98
C SER A 405 22.75 9.09 8.65
N ILE A 406 21.63 8.39 8.45
CA ILE A 406 21.45 7.00 8.89
C ILE A 406 22.15 6.09 7.89
N ARG A 407 23.14 5.33 8.38
CA ARG A 407 23.82 4.29 7.59
C ARG A 407 22.97 3.03 7.54
N ILE A 408 22.56 2.63 6.35
CA ILE A 408 21.88 1.37 6.07
C ILE A 408 22.93 0.33 5.68
N SER A 409 23.28 -0.55 6.63
CA SER A 409 24.15 -1.70 6.36
C SER A 409 23.53 -2.66 5.35
N GLN A 410 24.33 -3.55 4.76
CA GLN A 410 23.82 -4.59 3.85
C GLN A 410 22.72 -5.46 4.48
N SER A 411 22.90 -5.86 5.75
CA SER A 411 21.89 -6.63 6.47
C SER A 411 20.58 -5.86 6.66
N LEU A 412 20.65 -4.54 6.84
CA LEU A 412 19.49 -3.68 6.96
C LEU A 412 18.87 -3.39 5.58
N LEU A 413 19.67 -3.26 4.52
CA LEU A 413 19.17 -3.09 3.14
C LEU A 413 18.23 -4.23 2.75
N LEU A 414 18.63 -5.48 3.01
CA LEU A 414 17.81 -6.67 2.75
C LEU A 414 16.48 -6.68 3.55
N LYS A 415 16.45 -6.00 4.70
CA LYS A 415 15.23 -5.84 5.50
C LYS A 415 14.37 -4.69 5.00
N LEU A 416 14.98 -3.56 4.62
CA LEU A 416 14.27 -2.33 4.25
C LEU A 416 13.79 -2.31 2.80
N PHE A 417 14.52 -2.93 1.88
CA PHE A 417 14.15 -3.03 0.47
C PHE A 417 13.79 -4.47 0.15
N GLN A 418 12.49 -4.75 0.10
CA GLN A 418 11.97 -6.03 -0.34
C GLN A 418 11.06 -5.85 -1.54
N HIS A 419 11.18 -6.79 -2.45
CA HIS A 419 10.30 -6.93 -3.61
C HIS A 419 8.83 -6.93 -3.22
N ASP A 420 8.01 -6.23 -4.01
CA ASP A 420 6.55 -6.27 -3.96
C ASP A 420 5.98 -5.95 -2.57
N ARG A 421 6.65 -5.08 -1.80
CA ARG A 421 6.25 -4.69 -0.45
C ARG A 421 5.97 -3.19 -0.35
N THR A 422 5.15 -2.80 0.62
CA THR A 422 5.11 -1.42 1.11
C THR A 422 5.97 -1.26 2.39
N LEU A 423 6.88 -0.29 2.39
CA LEU A 423 7.60 0.16 3.59
C LEU A 423 6.99 1.48 4.07
N LEU A 424 6.59 1.56 5.33
CA LEU A 424 6.17 2.81 5.97
C LEU A 424 7.38 3.42 6.70
N VAL A 425 7.63 4.70 6.49
CA VAL A 425 8.75 5.46 7.08
C VAL A 425 8.17 6.63 7.86
N ASP A 426 8.19 6.53 9.18
CA ASP A 426 7.81 7.62 10.09
C ASP A 426 9.06 8.41 10.46
N LEU A 427 9.19 9.61 9.88
CA LEU A 427 10.37 10.45 10.02
C LEU A 427 10.06 11.61 10.97
N LYS A 428 10.92 11.82 11.96
CA LYS A 428 10.88 12.96 12.88
C LYS A 428 12.13 13.82 12.76
N ILE A 429 11.96 15.15 12.67
CA ILE A 429 13.05 16.13 12.66
C ILE A 429 12.92 17.15 13.79
N LYS A 430 14.04 17.78 14.18
CA LYS A 430 14.06 18.81 15.22
C LYS A 430 13.55 20.14 14.66
N ARG A 431 12.50 20.71 15.23
CA ARG A 431 12.12 22.11 15.02
C ARG A 431 12.97 22.99 15.93
N GLU A 432 13.57 24.02 15.37
CA GLU A 432 14.39 24.98 16.11
C GLU A 432 13.70 26.35 16.23
N GLN A 433 14.01 27.03 17.33
CA GLN A 433 13.57 28.40 17.63
C GLN A 433 14.74 29.19 18.21
N THR A 434 14.85 30.46 17.87
CA THR A 434 15.83 31.39 18.48
C THR A 434 15.19 32.23 19.57
N ASP A 435 15.99 32.88 20.41
CA ASP A 435 15.54 33.82 21.45
C ASP A 435 14.76 35.04 20.90
N LYS A 436 14.76 35.24 19.58
CA LYS A 436 13.91 36.27 18.94
C LYS A 436 12.43 35.94 18.98
N VAL A 437 12.09 34.64 19.11
CA VAL A 437 10.70 34.19 19.17
C VAL A 437 10.07 34.59 20.50
N PHE A 438 10.81 34.40 21.60
CA PHE A 438 10.33 34.76 22.93
C PHE A 438 11.51 35.02 23.87
N ARG A 439 11.45 36.13 24.63
CA ARG A 439 12.44 36.49 25.64
C ARG A 439 11.76 37.10 26.87
N LEU A 440 12.28 36.78 28.04
CA LEU A 440 11.94 37.48 29.29
C LEU A 440 13.03 38.51 29.56
N LEU A 441 12.64 39.75 29.85
CA LEU A 441 13.55 40.84 30.15
C LEU A 441 13.56 41.07 31.67
N ASN A 442 14.74 41.25 32.23
CA ASN A 442 14.86 41.76 33.59
C ASN A 442 14.56 43.27 33.56
N LEU A 443 13.72 43.74 34.48
CA LEU A 443 13.37 45.16 34.67
C LEU A 443 14.46 45.91 35.44
#